data_AF-A0A026WA72-F1
#
_entry.id   AF-A0A026WA72-F1
#
_cell.length_a   1.000
_cell.length_b   1.000
_cell.length_c   1.000
_cell.angle_alpha   90.00
_cell.angle_beta   90.00
_cell.angle_gamma   90.00
#
_symmetry.space_group_name_H-M   'P 1'
#
loop_
_entity.id
_entity.type
_entity.pdbx_description
1 polymer ?
#
loop_
_entity_poly.entity_id
_entity_poly.type
_entity_poly.pdbx_seq_one_letter_code
_entity_poly.pdbx_strand_id
1 'polypeptide(L)'
;EKIIDILDIGSEPVFDDRIVKIETHTYYPYANTLLGHSNEIRIPIQHQDLYTLPCQSFLYVEGKLTTNRAIEGSNVVLGNNCVAFMFDEIRYELDGVEIDRNKNVGMTSTLKNYTLLTLDRGVTLGNAGWDTYIDNVNGNFNFCVPLSMLLGFCEDYKRVVINARHELILIRSRNDNNSLLGDPALEPKIELFKIQYAFIFFLRALGAEILRPKVQIPKFTCKKRCRHS
;
A
#
# COMPACT_ATOMS: atom_id res chain seq x y z
N GLU A 1 16.75 -44.31 -8.55
CA GLU A 1 16.95 -43.71 -7.22
C GLU A 1 15.77 -42.80 -6.91
N LYS A 2 15.23 -42.88 -5.67
CA LYS A 2 13.97 -42.25 -5.26
C LYS A 2 14.18 -40.75 -4.94
N ILE A 3 13.29 -39.90 -5.46
CA ILE A 3 13.21 -38.43 -5.30
C ILE A 3 12.83 -37.99 -3.85
N ILE A 4 12.88 -38.89 -2.87
CA ILE A 4 12.27 -38.69 -1.54
C ILE A 4 13.20 -37.91 -0.57
N ASP A 5 14.48 -37.73 -0.90
CA ASP A 5 15.47 -37.19 0.05
C ASP A 5 15.63 -35.65 0.06
N ILE A 6 14.77 -34.90 -0.62
CA ILE A 6 14.89 -33.42 -0.73
C ILE A 6 13.95 -32.68 0.23
N LEU A 7 12.79 -33.26 0.56
CA LEU A 7 11.76 -32.62 1.38
C LEU A 7 11.10 -33.65 2.29
N ASP A 8 11.39 -33.59 3.59
CA ASP A 8 10.75 -34.44 4.60
C ASP A 8 9.43 -33.80 5.03
N ILE A 9 8.33 -34.26 4.43
CA ILE A 9 6.96 -33.82 4.75
C ILE A 9 6.41 -34.61 5.97
N GLY A 10 7.08 -35.69 6.38
CA GLY A 10 6.65 -36.57 7.48
C GLY A 10 7.22 -36.18 8.85
N SER A 11 8.22 -35.32 8.91
CA SER A 11 8.77 -34.79 10.16
C SER A 11 7.75 -33.96 10.93
N GLU A 12 7.79 -34.02 12.26
CA GLU A 12 6.92 -33.18 13.09
C GLU A 12 7.11 -31.69 12.74
N PRO A 13 6.01 -30.92 12.57
CA PRO A 13 6.10 -29.50 12.26
C PRO A 13 6.84 -28.76 13.37
N VAL A 14 7.95 -28.09 13.00
CA VAL A 14 8.67 -27.21 13.92
C VAL A 14 7.94 -25.87 13.99
N PHE A 15 7.31 -25.61 15.12
CA PHE A 15 6.63 -24.34 15.40
C PHE A 15 7.63 -23.31 15.95
N ASP A 16 7.63 -22.11 15.38
CA ASP A 16 8.39 -20.96 15.88
C ASP A 16 7.42 -19.94 16.48
N ASP A 17 7.27 -19.97 17.80
CA ASP A 17 6.31 -19.16 18.55
C ASP A 17 6.76 -17.71 18.77
N ARG A 18 7.75 -17.23 18.02
CA ARG A 18 8.26 -15.86 18.17
C ARG A 18 7.26 -14.79 17.71
N ILE A 19 6.39 -15.10 16.76
CA ILE A 19 5.39 -14.17 16.20
C ILE A 19 4.03 -14.49 16.79
N VAL A 20 3.50 -13.59 17.61
CA VAL A 20 2.28 -13.83 18.39
C VAL A 20 1.05 -13.27 17.69
N LYS A 21 1.20 -12.13 16.98
CA LYS A 21 0.08 -11.41 16.41
C LYS A 21 0.49 -10.57 15.21
N ILE A 22 -0.42 -10.47 14.25
CA ILE A 22 -0.34 -9.55 13.13
C ILE A 22 -1.34 -8.44 13.38
N GLU A 23 -0.90 -7.18 13.35
CA GLU A 23 -1.76 -6.02 13.54
C GLU A 23 -1.50 -4.97 12.46
N THR A 24 -2.57 -4.32 12.02
CA THR A 24 -2.47 -3.17 11.11
C THR A 24 -2.58 -1.89 11.93
N HIS A 25 -1.59 -1.02 11.82
CA HIS A 25 -1.60 0.31 12.44
C HIS A 25 -1.66 1.39 11.37
N THR A 26 -2.32 2.50 11.69
CA THR A 26 -2.44 3.66 10.80
C THR A 26 -1.61 4.82 11.34
N TYR A 27 -0.84 5.44 10.46
CA TYR A 27 -0.02 6.61 10.74
C TYR A 27 -0.52 7.80 9.95
N TYR A 28 -0.38 8.97 10.54
CA TYR A 28 -0.89 10.23 9.99
C TYR A 28 0.27 11.11 9.54
N PRO A 29 0.04 12.04 8.60
CA PRO A 29 1.00 13.06 8.27
C PRO A 29 1.43 13.87 9.50
N TYR A 30 2.55 14.59 9.40
CA TYR A 30 2.95 15.55 10.44
C TYR A 30 1.82 16.55 10.75
N ALA A 31 1.80 17.05 11.99
CA ALA A 31 0.86 18.08 12.41
C ALA A 31 0.94 19.30 11.46
N ASN A 32 -0.21 19.88 11.11
CA ASN A 32 -0.38 21.01 10.18
C ASN A 32 -0.03 20.72 8.70
N THR A 33 0.10 19.45 8.29
CA THR A 33 0.26 19.12 6.87
C THR A 33 -0.98 19.56 6.08
N LEU A 34 -0.77 20.43 5.09
CA LEU A 34 -1.81 20.86 4.18
C LEU A 34 -1.92 19.89 3.00
N LEU A 35 -3.11 19.33 2.75
CA LEU A 35 -3.34 18.37 1.64
C LEU A 35 -3.64 19.06 0.29
N GLY A 36 -3.31 20.35 0.18
CA GLY A 36 -3.49 21.14 -1.05
C GLY A 36 -2.50 20.78 -2.16
N HIS A 37 -2.77 21.30 -3.37
CA HIS A 37 -1.94 21.07 -4.56
C HIS A 37 -0.49 21.52 -4.37
N SER A 38 0.44 20.77 -4.97
CA SER A 38 1.90 21.01 -4.88
C SER A 38 2.52 20.90 -3.49
N ASN A 39 1.73 20.59 -2.46
CA ASN A 39 2.26 20.40 -1.12
C ASN A 39 2.94 19.04 -0.99
N GLU A 40 3.94 19.02 -0.11
CA GLU A 40 4.59 17.81 0.34
C GLU A 40 3.88 17.28 1.59
N ILE A 41 3.55 16.00 1.56
CA ILE A 41 2.86 15.27 2.62
C ILE A 41 3.82 14.20 3.10
N ARG A 42 4.26 14.28 4.35
CA ARG A 42 5.19 13.31 4.94
C ARG A 42 4.52 12.55 6.08
N ILE A 43 4.61 11.22 6.03
CA ILE A 43 4.01 10.31 7.00
C ILE A 43 5.13 9.47 7.62
N PRO A 44 5.59 9.83 8.83
CA PRO A 44 6.67 9.12 9.50
C PRO A 44 6.16 7.95 10.35
N ILE A 45 6.99 6.93 10.50
CA ILE A 45 6.85 5.86 11.49
C ILE A 45 8.11 5.87 12.34
N GLN A 46 8.00 6.38 13.57
CA GLN A 46 9.16 6.68 14.42
C GLN A 46 9.41 5.65 15.53
N HIS A 47 8.54 4.66 15.71
CA HIS A 47 8.70 3.73 16.83
C HIS A 47 9.85 2.76 16.56
N GLN A 48 10.81 2.75 17.48
CA GLN A 48 11.83 1.72 17.61
C GLN A 48 11.15 0.40 18.02
N ASP A 49 11.77 -0.74 17.68
CA ASP A 49 11.27 -2.09 17.99
C ASP A 49 10.06 -2.60 17.17
N LEU A 50 9.80 -1.99 16.00
CA LEU A 50 8.79 -2.46 15.07
C LEU A 50 9.35 -3.46 14.03
N TYR A 51 8.61 -4.54 13.82
CA TYR A 51 8.83 -5.53 12.76
C TYR A 51 7.82 -5.28 11.65
N THR A 52 8.28 -4.66 10.58
CA THR A 52 7.44 -4.04 9.57
C THR A 52 7.54 -4.86 8.27
N LEU A 53 6.42 -5.17 7.61
CA LEU A 53 6.37 -5.72 6.26
C LEU A 53 5.87 -4.69 5.22
N PRO A 54 6.78 -3.94 4.55
CA PRO A 54 6.42 -2.88 3.60
C PRO A 54 5.55 -3.36 2.42
N CYS A 55 5.71 -4.60 1.98
CA CYS A 55 4.97 -5.14 0.84
C CYS A 55 3.47 -5.38 1.08
N GLN A 56 3.05 -5.37 2.35
CA GLN A 56 1.63 -5.45 2.74
C GLN A 56 1.12 -4.13 3.32
N SER A 57 1.77 -3.01 2.99
CA SER A 57 1.34 -1.68 3.43
C SER A 57 0.46 -0.98 2.40
N PHE A 58 -0.38 -0.07 2.87
CA PHE A 58 -1.40 0.59 2.06
C PHE A 58 -1.44 2.09 2.34
N LEU A 59 -1.73 2.87 1.31
CA LEU A 59 -2.07 4.28 1.41
C LEU A 59 -3.60 4.43 1.44
N TYR A 60 -4.13 4.93 2.55
CA TYR A 60 -5.54 5.26 2.68
C TYR A 60 -5.77 6.73 2.35
N VAL A 61 -6.75 7.00 1.50
CA VAL A 61 -7.12 8.37 1.09
C VAL A 61 -8.63 8.53 1.17
N GLU A 62 -9.08 9.62 1.77
CA GLU A 62 -10.48 10.03 1.87
C GLU A 62 -10.62 11.47 1.36
N GLY A 63 -11.67 11.72 0.60
CA GLY A 63 -11.94 13.04 0.06
C GLY A 63 -13.33 13.15 -0.54
N LYS A 64 -13.55 14.27 -1.23
CA LYS A 64 -14.81 14.57 -1.90
C LYS A 64 -14.55 15.17 -3.27
N LEU A 65 -15.30 14.68 -4.25
CA LEU A 65 -15.44 15.27 -5.57
C LEU A 65 -16.68 16.17 -5.56
N THR A 66 -16.51 17.44 -5.91
CA THR A 66 -17.60 18.40 -6.15
C THR A 66 -17.49 18.96 -7.56
N THR A 67 -18.62 19.38 -8.13
CA THR A 67 -18.66 20.14 -9.38
C THR A 67 -19.18 21.53 -9.07
N ASN A 68 -18.50 22.56 -9.58
CA ASN A 68 -18.92 23.94 -9.35
C ASN A 68 -20.06 24.36 -10.29
N ARG A 69 -20.24 23.64 -11.40
CA ARG A 69 -21.35 23.83 -12.34
C ARG A 69 -22.18 22.56 -12.46
N ALA A 70 -23.47 22.74 -12.71
CA ALA A 70 -24.38 21.65 -13.06
C ALA A 70 -24.83 21.85 -14.51
N ILE A 71 -24.56 20.87 -15.36
CA ILE A 71 -25.00 20.82 -16.75
C ILE A 71 -25.85 19.56 -16.90
N GLU A 72 -27.10 19.71 -17.34
CA GLU A 72 -28.00 18.56 -17.53
C GLU A 72 -27.38 17.54 -18.49
N GLY A 73 -27.44 16.27 -18.10
CA GLY A 73 -26.89 15.15 -18.89
C GLY A 73 -25.37 15.00 -18.86
N SER A 74 -24.64 15.86 -18.15
CA SER A 74 -23.18 15.75 -17.99
C SER A 74 -22.82 15.30 -16.57
N ASN A 75 -21.80 14.45 -16.46
CA ASN A 75 -21.29 13.98 -15.17
C ASN A 75 -19.75 13.97 -15.17
N VAL A 76 -19.16 14.09 -13.99
CA VAL A 76 -17.74 13.83 -13.75
C VAL A 76 -17.63 12.73 -12.72
N VAL A 77 -16.85 11.71 -13.03
CA VAL A 77 -16.53 10.60 -12.13
C VAL A 77 -15.03 10.52 -11.91
N LEU A 78 -14.63 9.82 -10.85
CA LEU A 78 -13.23 9.48 -10.64
C LEU A 78 -12.82 8.41 -11.66
N GLY A 79 -11.73 8.67 -12.36
CA GLY A 79 -11.18 7.73 -13.34
C GLY A 79 -10.48 6.54 -12.68
N ASN A 80 -10.13 5.55 -13.49
CA ASN A 80 -9.27 4.46 -13.03
C ASN A 80 -7.97 5.02 -12.45
N ASN A 81 -7.52 4.41 -11.35
CA ASN A 81 -6.28 4.77 -10.67
C ASN A 81 -6.23 6.24 -10.19
N CYS A 82 -7.39 6.84 -9.92
CA CYS A 82 -7.52 8.26 -9.58
C CYS A 82 -6.59 8.70 -8.44
N VAL A 83 -6.41 7.87 -7.41
CA VAL A 83 -5.55 8.18 -6.25
C VAL A 83 -4.08 8.24 -6.60
N ALA A 84 -3.61 7.46 -7.58
CA ALA A 84 -2.21 7.57 -8.02
C ALA A 84 -1.99 8.83 -8.86
N PHE A 85 -2.94 9.21 -9.72
CA PHE A 85 -2.88 10.46 -10.51
C PHE A 85 -2.95 11.73 -9.68
N MET A 86 -3.45 11.59 -8.46
CA MET A 86 -3.56 12.60 -7.44
C MET A 86 -2.18 13.04 -6.87
N PHE A 87 -1.10 12.28 -7.12
CA PHE A 87 0.25 12.60 -6.65
C PHE A 87 1.27 12.60 -7.82
N ASP A 88 2.10 13.64 -7.88
CA ASP A 88 3.17 13.76 -8.88
C ASP A 88 4.37 12.89 -8.51
N GLU A 89 4.63 12.73 -7.21
CA GLU A 89 5.77 11.97 -6.70
C GLU A 89 5.39 11.20 -5.44
N ILE A 90 5.91 9.99 -5.33
CA ILE A 90 5.93 9.18 -4.12
C ILE A 90 7.36 8.73 -3.87
N ARG A 91 7.82 8.85 -2.63
CA ARG A 91 9.15 8.46 -2.19
C ARG A 91 9.06 7.73 -0.87
N TYR A 92 9.89 6.71 -0.74
CA TYR A 92 9.97 5.89 0.45
C TYR A 92 11.40 5.91 0.98
N GLU A 93 11.53 6.35 2.22
CA GLU A 93 12.82 6.48 2.91
C GLU A 93 12.88 5.53 4.11
N LEU A 94 14.04 4.90 4.31
CA LEU A 94 14.39 4.14 5.50
C LEU A 94 15.56 4.81 6.18
N ASP A 95 15.43 5.17 7.46
CA ASP A 95 16.46 5.87 8.25
C ASP A 95 17.01 7.14 7.54
N GLY A 96 16.16 7.83 6.79
CA GLY A 96 16.50 9.03 6.02
C GLY A 96 17.23 8.75 4.69
N VAL A 97 17.36 7.48 4.29
CA VAL A 97 17.91 7.08 2.99
C VAL A 97 16.77 6.75 2.03
N GLU A 98 16.76 7.39 0.86
CA GLU A 98 15.82 7.06 -0.23
C GLU A 98 16.06 5.63 -0.71
N ILE A 99 15.05 4.78 -0.53
CA ILE A 99 15.06 3.38 -0.98
C ILE A 99 14.39 3.24 -2.34
N ASP A 100 13.30 3.99 -2.54
CA ASP A 100 12.55 3.97 -3.79
C ASP A 100 11.85 5.31 -4.00
N ARG A 101 11.69 5.66 -5.26
CA ARG A 101 11.06 6.89 -5.71
C ARG A 101 10.43 6.69 -7.07
N ASN A 102 9.17 7.11 -7.17
CA ASN A 102 8.43 7.08 -8.40
C ASN A 102 7.87 8.48 -8.71
N LYS A 103 8.18 8.98 -9.90
CA LYS A 103 7.62 10.21 -10.47
C LYS A 103 6.52 9.87 -11.47
N ASN A 104 5.53 10.73 -11.59
CA ASN A 104 4.32 10.51 -12.39
C ASN A 104 3.60 9.24 -11.92
N VAL A 105 3.32 9.18 -10.62
CA VAL A 105 2.81 7.98 -9.92
C VAL A 105 1.61 7.37 -10.63
N GLY A 106 0.67 8.20 -11.08
CA GLY A 106 -0.49 7.76 -11.86
C GLY A 106 -0.13 7.09 -13.18
N MET A 107 0.76 7.66 -13.98
CA MET A 107 1.13 7.09 -15.29
C MET A 107 1.88 5.76 -15.15
N THR A 108 2.86 5.71 -14.25
CA THR A 108 3.72 4.53 -14.09
C THR A 108 2.95 3.35 -13.51
N SER A 109 2.14 3.57 -12.46
CA SER A 109 1.27 2.54 -11.90
C SER A 109 0.15 2.11 -12.86
N THR A 110 -0.37 3.01 -13.69
CA THR A 110 -1.35 2.67 -14.73
C THR A 110 -0.76 1.73 -15.77
N LEU A 111 0.41 2.09 -16.33
CA LEU A 111 1.09 1.24 -17.31
C LEU A 111 1.45 -0.13 -16.72
N LYS A 112 2.00 -0.12 -15.50
CA LYS A 112 2.34 -1.34 -14.75
C LYS A 112 1.12 -2.23 -14.55
N ASN A 113 0.02 -1.68 -14.06
CA ASN A 113 -1.18 -2.46 -13.81
C ASN A 113 -1.79 -3.00 -15.10
N TYR A 114 -1.90 -2.22 -16.17
CA TYR A 114 -2.40 -2.76 -17.45
C TYR A 114 -1.55 -3.91 -17.98
N THR A 115 -0.23 -3.90 -17.77
CA THR A 115 0.64 -5.02 -18.16
C THR A 115 0.54 -6.24 -17.24
N LEU A 116 0.20 -6.03 -15.96
CA LEU A 116 0.16 -7.08 -14.93
C LEU A 116 -1.27 -7.52 -14.54
N LEU A 117 -2.30 -6.93 -15.15
CA LEU A 117 -3.70 -7.15 -14.84
C LEU A 117 -4.11 -8.56 -15.29
N THR A 118 -4.05 -9.51 -14.36
CA THR A 118 -4.81 -10.76 -14.43
C THR A 118 -6.23 -10.50 -13.91
N LEU A 119 -7.22 -11.29 -14.35
CA LEU A 119 -8.62 -11.15 -13.94
C LEU A 119 -8.78 -11.13 -12.40
N ASP A 120 -7.98 -11.94 -11.70
CA ASP A 120 -7.94 -12.04 -10.24
C ASP A 120 -7.39 -10.76 -9.56
N ARG A 121 -6.38 -10.11 -10.18
CA ARG A 121 -5.85 -8.82 -9.70
C ARG A 121 -6.82 -7.66 -9.90
N GLY A 122 -7.63 -7.68 -10.97
CA GLY A 122 -8.65 -6.65 -11.22
C GLY A 122 -9.67 -6.55 -10.09
N VAL A 123 -10.21 -7.70 -9.64
CA VAL A 123 -11.17 -7.77 -8.52
C VAL A 123 -10.55 -7.25 -7.21
N THR A 124 -9.26 -7.54 -6.99
CA THR A 124 -8.56 -7.13 -5.76
C THR A 124 -8.26 -5.63 -5.71
N LEU A 125 -8.14 -4.96 -6.87
CA LEU A 125 -7.78 -3.54 -6.97
C LEU A 125 -8.98 -2.59 -6.97
N GLY A 126 -10.21 -3.09 -6.79
CA GLY A 126 -11.40 -2.23 -6.68
C GLY A 126 -11.25 -1.17 -5.58
N ASN A 127 -10.75 -1.56 -4.41
CA ASN A 127 -10.49 -0.64 -3.30
C ASN A 127 -9.39 0.40 -3.59
N ALA A 128 -8.57 0.17 -4.63
CA ALA A 128 -7.54 1.09 -5.09
C ALA A 128 -8.02 1.99 -6.26
N GLY A 129 -9.32 1.94 -6.60
CA GLY A 129 -9.91 2.76 -7.65
C GLY A 129 -9.73 2.20 -9.06
N TRP A 130 -9.68 0.87 -9.20
CA TRP A 130 -9.66 0.18 -10.50
C TRP A 130 -11.00 -0.48 -10.78
N ASP A 131 -11.53 -0.26 -11.98
CA ASP A 131 -12.78 -0.86 -12.46
C ASP A 131 -13.97 -0.61 -11.51
N THR A 132 -13.90 0.48 -10.75
CA THR A 132 -14.94 0.92 -9.84
C THR A 132 -15.72 2.07 -10.45
N TYR A 133 -16.96 1.79 -10.84
CA TYR A 133 -17.97 2.84 -10.97
C TYR A 133 -18.43 3.22 -9.56
N ILE A 134 -17.96 4.34 -9.03
CA ILE A 134 -18.46 4.82 -7.74
C ILE A 134 -19.61 5.78 -7.98
N ASP A 135 -20.83 5.30 -7.72
CA ASP A 135 -22.05 6.09 -7.76
C ASP A 135 -22.17 6.94 -6.48
N ASN A 136 -21.31 7.96 -6.38
CA ASN A 136 -21.29 8.82 -5.21
C ASN A 136 -22.34 9.91 -5.33
N VAL A 137 -23.58 9.61 -4.92
CA VAL A 137 -24.69 10.57 -4.81
C VAL A 137 -24.27 11.87 -4.07
N ASN A 138 -23.31 11.79 -3.15
CA ASN A 138 -22.79 12.92 -2.37
C ASN A 138 -21.37 13.36 -2.74
N GLY A 139 -20.72 12.71 -3.71
CA GLY A 139 -19.34 12.98 -4.12
C GLY A 139 -18.22 12.50 -3.18
N ASN A 140 -18.54 11.98 -1.99
CA ASN A 140 -17.54 11.49 -1.02
C ASN A 140 -16.93 10.16 -1.46
N PHE A 141 -15.62 10.00 -1.32
CA PHE A 141 -14.92 8.77 -1.66
C PHE A 141 -13.88 8.39 -0.60
N ASN A 142 -13.58 7.10 -0.53
CA ASN A 142 -12.40 6.59 0.16
C ASN A 142 -11.77 5.46 -0.65
N PHE A 143 -10.45 5.34 -0.55
CA PHE A 143 -9.67 4.33 -1.23
C PHE A 143 -8.56 3.81 -0.33
N CYS A 144 -8.18 2.56 -0.57
CA CYS A 144 -7.07 1.88 0.04
C CYS A 144 -6.16 1.34 -1.08
N VAL A 145 -5.03 2.02 -1.30
CA VAL A 145 -4.11 1.72 -2.40
C VAL A 145 -2.90 0.94 -1.88
N PRO A 146 -2.65 -0.30 -2.34
CA PRO A 146 -1.46 -1.04 -1.96
C PRO A 146 -0.19 -0.31 -2.41
N LEU A 147 0.81 -0.16 -1.53
CA LEU A 147 2.07 0.50 -1.91
C LEU A 147 2.87 -0.29 -2.95
N SER A 148 2.70 -1.62 -3.01
CA SER A 148 3.29 -2.46 -4.07
C SER A 148 2.83 -2.08 -5.48
N MET A 149 1.69 -1.40 -5.59
CA MET A 149 1.20 -0.85 -6.85
C MET A 149 1.96 0.42 -7.26
N LEU A 150 2.45 1.18 -6.28
CA LEU A 150 3.04 2.52 -6.48
C LEU A 150 4.58 2.51 -6.45
N LEU A 151 5.18 1.60 -5.70
CA LEU A 151 6.62 1.50 -5.46
C LEU A 151 7.11 0.09 -5.78
N GLY A 152 8.25 -0.02 -6.47
CA GLY A 152 8.90 -1.29 -6.81
C GLY A 152 9.46 -1.99 -5.57
N PHE A 153 10.03 -1.23 -4.63
CA PHE A 153 10.51 -1.80 -3.35
C PHE A 153 9.39 -2.53 -2.60
N CYS A 154 8.20 -1.94 -2.52
CA CYS A 154 7.04 -2.56 -1.87
C CYS A 154 6.47 -3.74 -2.66
N GLU A 155 6.77 -3.90 -3.95
CA GLU A 155 6.38 -5.08 -4.72
C GLU A 155 7.35 -6.25 -4.51
N ASP A 156 8.66 -5.96 -4.60
CA ASP A 156 9.71 -6.96 -4.68
C ASP A 156 10.22 -7.39 -3.31
N TYR A 157 10.32 -6.44 -2.36
CA TYR A 157 10.88 -6.71 -1.04
C TYR A 157 9.85 -7.31 -0.10
N LYS A 158 9.82 -8.64 -0.03
CA LYS A 158 8.86 -9.42 0.77
C LYS A 158 9.39 -9.83 2.16
N ARG A 159 10.43 -9.17 2.65
CA ARG A 159 11.04 -9.47 3.94
C ARG A 159 10.65 -8.43 4.99
N VAL A 160 10.70 -8.84 6.25
CA VAL A 160 10.48 -7.93 7.37
C VAL A 160 11.65 -6.96 7.49
N VAL A 161 11.36 -5.67 7.64
CA VAL A 161 12.31 -4.64 8.05
C VAL A 161 12.17 -4.46 9.56
N ILE A 162 13.30 -4.44 10.26
CA ILE A 162 13.35 -4.43 11.73
C ILE A 162 14.03 -3.15 12.17
N ASN A 163 13.41 -2.45 13.12
CA ASN A 163 14.01 -1.31 13.83
C ASN A 163 14.50 -0.17 12.92
N ALA A 164 13.87 0.02 11.77
CA ALA A 164 14.14 1.15 10.88
C ALA A 164 13.06 2.22 11.04
N ARG A 165 13.43 3.50 10.95
CA ARG A 165 12.48 4.59 10.77
C ARG A 165 11.98 4.55 9.33
N HIS A 166 10.67 4.54 9.16
CA HIS A 166 10.05 4.62 7.84
C HIS A 166 9.51 6.03 7.60
N GLU A 167 9.65 6.53 6.38
CA GLU A 167 9.02 7.79 5.99
C GLU A 167 8.45 7.66 4.57
N LEU A 168 7.14 7.86 4.46
CA LEU A 168 6.46 7.94 3.17
C LEU A 168 6.25 9.42 2.83
N ILE A 169 6.76 9.85 1.69
CA ILE A 169 6.71 11.23 1.23
C ILE A 169 5.93 11.25 -0.08
N LEU A 170 4.92 12.11 -0.14
CA LEU A 170 4.04 12.29 -1.29
C LEU A 170 4.07 13.76 -1.70
N ILE A 171 4.15 14.03 -2.99
CA ILE A 171 3.97 15.38 -3.54
C ILE A 171 2.63 15.41 -4.26
N ARG A 172 1.70 16.23 -3.76
CA ARG A 172 0.37 16.38 -4.36
C ARG A 172 0.51 16.99 -5.76
N SER A 173 -0.20 16.44 -6.74
CA SER A 173 -0.23 16.98 -8.10
C SER A 173 -0.71 18.44 -8.12
N ARG A 174 -0.23 19.20 -9.10
CA ARG A 174 -0.64 20.60 -9.35
C ARG A 174 -2.12 20.74 -9.70
N ASN A 175 -2.73 19.68 -10.24
CA ASN A 175 -4.16 19.59 -10.54
C ASN A 175 -4.61 18.12 -10.58
N ASP A 176 -5.92 17.89 -10.54
CA ASP A 176 -6.50 16.55 -10.47
C ASP A 176 -7.12 16.08 -11.78
N ASN A 177 -6.80 16.73 -12.90
CA ASN A 177 -7.44 16.47 -14.18
C ASN A 177 -7.27 15.01 -14.63
N ASN A 178 -6.11 14.41 -14.36
CA ASN A 178 -5.82 13.01 -14.71
C ASN A 178 -6.53 12.00 -13.79
N SER A 179 -7.07 12.46 -12.65
CA SER A 179 -7.84 11.62 -11.72
C SER A 179 -9.34 11.57 -12.07
N LEU A 180 -9.77 12.32 -13.09
CA LEU A 180 -11.18 12.57 -13.40
C LEU A 180 -11.51 12.11 -14.82
N LEU A 181 -12.74 11.67 -15.00
CA LEU A 181 -13.32 11.30 -16.29
C LEU A 181 -14.68 12.00 -16.42
N GLY A 182 -14.86 12.82 -17.45
CA GLY A 182 -16.10 13.57 -17.66
C GLY A 182 -15.88 14.92 -18.33
N ASP A 183 -16.92 15.75 -18.35
CA ASP A 183 -16.87 17.07 -18.96
C ASP A 183 -16.12 18.09 -18.07
N PRO A 184 -14.97 18.65 -18.52
CA PRO A 184 -14.25 19.66 -17.77
C PRO A 184 -15.04 20.96 -17.56
N ALA A 185 -16.08 21.22 -18.37
CA ALA A 185 -16.95 22.39 -18.22
C ALA A 185 -17.73 22.39 -16.89
N LEU A 186 -17.84 21.25 -16.22
CA LEU A 186 -18.44 21.12 -14.88
C LEU A 186 -17.55 21.68 -13.76
N GLU A 187 -16.32 22.08 -14.08
CA GLU A 187 -15.32 22.59 -13.14
C GLU A 187 -15.22 21.69 -11.89
N PRO A 188 -14.87 20.41 -12.07
CA PRO A 188 -14.74 19.47 -10.97
C PRO A 188 -13.58 19.85 -10.04
N LYS A 189 -13.79 19.66 -8.75
CA LYS A 189 -12.82 19.92 -7.69
C LYS A 189 -12.76 18.71 -6.76
N ILE A 190 -11.55 18.26 -6.45
CA ILE A 190 -11.31 17.23 -5.44
C ILE A 190 -10.74 17.90 -4.19
N GLU A 191 -11.34 17.59 -3.05
CA GLU A 191 -10.84 17.98 -1.74
C GLU A 191 -10.45 16.73 -0.96
N LEU A 192 -9.22 16.68 -0.47
CA LEU A 192 -8.75 15.60 0.39
C LEU A 192 -8.98 15.95 1.86
N PHE A 193 -9.63 15.06 2.58
CA PHE A 193 -9.90 15.22 4.01
C PHE A 193 -8.89 14.46 4.86
N LYS A 194 -8.45 13.30 4.38
CA LYS A 194 -7.63 12.39 5.17
C LYS A 194 -6.69 11.60 4.27
N ILE A 195 -5.44 11.53 4.69
CA ILE A 195 -4.45 10.61 4.14
C ILE A 195 -3.82 9.89 5.31
N GLN A 196 -3.68 8.57 5.21
CA GLN A 196 -3.01 7.75 6.21
C GLN A 196 -2.13 6.72 5.56
N TYR A 197 -1.04 6.40 6.25
CA TYR A 197 -0.21 5.26 5.91
C TYR A 197 -0.58 4.08 6.81
N ALA A 198 -1.18 3.04 6.25
CA ALA A 198 -1.54 1.82 6.97
C ALA A 198 -0.47 0.75 6.78
N PHE A 199 0.00 0.18 7.88
CA PHE A 199 1.16 -0.68 7.88
C PHE A 199 0.88 -1.93 8.73
N ILE A 200 1.28 -3.10 8.21
CA ILE A 200 1.16 -4.39 8.92
C ILE A 200 2.45 -4.65 9.71
N PHE A 201 2.31 -4.90 11.01
CA PHE A 201 3.43 -5.27 11.90
C PHE A 201 3.21 -6.64 12.54
N PHE A 202 4.32 -7.28 12.87
CA PHE A 202 4.36 -8.50 13.65
C PHE A 202 4.75 -8.18 15.10
N LEU A 203 3.90 -8.55 16.05
CA LEU A 203 4.23 -8.48 17.47
C LEU A 203 5.03 -9.72 17.88
N ARG A 204 6.19 -9.48 18.50
CA ARG A 204 7.01 -10.54 19.11
C ARG A 204 6.55 -10.81 20.54
N ALA A 205 6.56 -12.06 20.98
CA ALA A 205 6.39 -12.39 22.40
C ALA A 205 7.57 -11.80 23.19
N LEU A 206 7.34 -10.70 23.93
CA LEU A 206 8.17 -10.36 25.09
C LEU A 206 7.47 -10.95 26.31
N GLY A 207 8.21 -11.77 27.06
CA GLY A 207 7.68 -12.71 28.05
C GLY A 207 6.59 -12.14 28.96
N ALA A 208 5.39 -12.72 28.86
CA ALA A 208 4.43 -12.88 29.94
C ALA A 208 3.40 -13.93 29.49
N GLU A 209 3.16 -14.92 30.33
CA GLU A 209 2.11 -15.93 30.18
C GLU A 209 0.75 -15.27 29.95
N ILE A 210 0.27 -15.20 28.71
CA ILE A 210 -1.16 -14.96 28.46
C ILE A 210 -1.60 -15.87 27.31
N LEU A 211 -2.48 -16.80 27.67
CA LEU A 211 -3.27 -17.66 26.78
C LEU A 211 -3.79 -16.89 25.55
N ARG A 212 -3.58 -17.45 24.34
CA ARG A 212 -4.34 -17.30 23.05
C ARG A 212 -3.41 -17.03 21.83
N PRO A 213 -3.96 -16.97 20.59
CA PRO A 213 -4.21 -18.06 19.66
C PRO A 213 -3.08 -18.21 18.60
N LYS A 214 -2.84 -19.45 18.17
CA LYS A 214 -1.71 -19.86 17.33
C LYS A 214 -1.80 -19.28 15.90
N VAL A 215 -0.79 -18.53 15.45
CA VAL A 215 -0.54 -18.29 14.01
C VAL A 215 0.50 -19.30 13.55
N GLN A 216 0.13 -20.19 12.63
CA GLN A 216 0.96 -21.31 12.19
C GLN A 216 1.68 -20.99 10.88
N ILE A 217 3.01 -20.93 10.91
CA ILE A 217 3.84 -20.80 9.70
C ILE A 217 4.76 -22.03 9.65
N PRO A 218 4.54 -22.99 8.73
CA PRO A 218 5.42 -24.14 8.60
C PRO A 218 6.78 -23.73 8.03
N LYS A 219 7.86 -24.05 8.75
CA LYS A 219 9.24 -23.89 8.27
C LYS A 219 9.73 -25.19 7.64
N PHE A 220 10.06 -25.14 6.34
CA PHE A 220 10.76 -26.22 5.65
C PHE A 220 12.27 -25.92 5.64
N THR A 221 13.09 -26.82 6.18
CA THR A 221 14.55 -26.68 6.17
C THR A 221 15.16 -27.52 5.05
N CYS A 222 15.93 -26.90 4.16
CA CYS A 222 16.67 -27.60 3.10
C CYS A 222 18.11 -27.84 3.57
N LYS A 223 18.50 -29.11 3.77
CA LYS A 223 19.90 -29.49 4.04
C LYS A 223 20.67 -29.56 2.73
N LYS A 224 21.54 -28.58 2.44
CA LYS A 224 22.56 -28.72 1.39
C LYS A 224 23.61 -29.73 1.83
N ARG A 225 23.70 -30.87 1.15
CA ARG A 225 24.83 -31.81 1.27
C ARG A 225 25.94 -31.35 0.31
N CYS A 226 27.06 -30.87 0.84
CA CYS A 226 28.30 -30.77 0.06
C CYS A 226 28.80 -32.19 -0.20
N ARG A 227 28.85 -32.62 -1.47
CA ARG A 227 29.62 -33.81 -1.86
C ARG A 227 31.07 -33.39 -2.02
N HIS A 228 31.96 -33.92 -1.18
CA HIS A 228 33.38 -34.01 -1.53
C HIS A 228 33.56 -35.26 -2.37
N SER A 229 34.11 -35.08 -3.56
CA SER A 229 34.72 -36.12 -4.39
C SER A 229 36.13 -35.64 -4.72
#